data_AF-A0A820GZL3-F1
#
_entry.id   AF-A0A820GZL3-F1
#
_cell.length_a   1.000
_cell.length_b   1.000
_cell.length_c   1.000
_cell.angle_alpha   90.00
_cell.angle_beta   90.00
_cell.angle_gamma   90.00
#
_symmetry.space_group_name_H-M   'P 1'
#
loop_
_entity.id
_entity.type
_entity.pdbx_description
1 polymer ?
#
loop_
_entity_poly.entity_id
_entity_poly.type
_entity_poly.pdbx_seq_one_letter_code
_entity_poly.pdbx_strand_id
1 'polypeptide(L)'
;NQEILQQDVASLKQKVDDMQYVSYDGTLIWKITSLHEKMSKVDAQSERQTSIYSPPFYSSATGYKMRARLYLNGDGNARRTHMSLFFVLMRGPNDAILKFPFNYKVTFCLYDQTPQQRHIIDSFRPDIKSNSFQRPRSEMNIARGIPK
;
A
#
# COMPACT_ATOMS: atom_id res chain seq x y z
N ASN A 1 -11.86 28.43 -6.52
CA ASN A 1 -10.41 28.63 -6.66
C ASN A 1 -9.69 28.48 -5.31
N GLN A 2 -10.16 29.10 -4.22
CA GLN A 2 -9.55 28.99 -2.89
C GLN A 2 -9.69 27.60 -2.23
N GLU A 3 -10.82 26.93 -2.36
CA GLU A 3 -11.05 25.58 -1.81
C GLU A 3 -10.13 24.52 -2.44
N ILE A 4 -9.95 24.58 -3.76
CA ILE A 4 -9.03 23.68 -4.50
C ILE A 4 -7.60 23.90 -3.99
N LEU A 5 -7.19 25.15 -3.83
CA LEU A 5 -5.87 25.49 -3.29
C LEU A 5 -5.67 24.93 -1.87
N GLN A 6 -6.68 25.05 -1.01
CA GLN A 6 -6.63 24.49 0.35
C GLN A 6 -6.52 22.97 0.34
N GLN A 7 -7.27 22.30 -0.55
CA GLN A 7 -7.21 20.85 -0.70
C GLN A 7 -5.84 20.39 -1.22
N ASP A 8 -5.25 21.10 -2.18
CA ASP A 8 -3.92 20.81 -2.71
C ASP A 8 -2.83 21.01 -1.66
N VAL A 9 -2.91 22.10 -0.88
CA VAL A 9 -1.98 22.35 0.24
C VAL A 9 -2.09 21.24 1.29
N ALA A 10 -3.30 20.79 1.64
CA ALA A 10 -3.49 19.68 2.56
C ALA A 10 -2.89 18.37 2.02
N SER A 11 -3.10 18.08 0.73
CA SER A 11 -2.53 16.92 0.03
C SER A 11 -0.99 16.97 0.00
N LEU A 12 -0.40 18.13 -0.26
CA LEU A 12 1.05 18.32 -0.26
C LEU A 12 1.65 18.17 1.13
N LYS A 13 1.01 18.76 2.17
CA LYS A 13 1.44 18.58 3.56
C LYS A 13 1.48 17.11 3.94
N GLN A 14 0.42 16.36 3.62
CA GLN A 14 0.40 14.91 3.85
C GLN A 14 1.53 14.20 3.11
N LYS A 15 1.80 14.54 1.85
CA LYS A 15 2.92 13.94 1.10
C LYS A 15 4.29 14.25 1.72
N VAL A 16 4.49 15.47 2.21
CA VAL A 16 5.74 15.86 2.89
C VAL A 16 5.87 15.09 4.20
N ASP A 17 4.80 14.97 4.97
CA ASP A 17 4.80 14.16 6.19
C ASP A 17 5.06 12.69 5.87
N ASP A 18 4.50 12.15 4.78
CA ASP A 18 4.73 10.78 4.35
C ASP A 18 6.19 10.51 3.95
N MET A 19 6.92 11.53 3.46
CA MET A 19 8.32 11.39 3.05
C MET A 19 9.26 11.02 4.21
N GLN A 20 8.92 11.39 5.44
CA GLN A 20 9.75 11.06 6.61
C GLN A 20 9.79 9.55 6.91
N TYR A 21 8.86 8.78 6.33
CA TYR A 21 8.72 7.33 6.53
C TYR A 21 9.20 6.51 5.32
N VAL A 22 9.79 7.16 4.31
CA VAL A 22 10.32 6.47 3.12
C VAL A 22 11.58 5.71 3.52
N SER A 23 11.59 4.42 3.23
CA SER A 23 12.73 3.53 3.43
C SER A 23 13.34 3.07 2.09
N TYR A 24 14.57 2.60 2.17
CA TYR A 24 15.37 2.14 1.03
C TYR A 24 16.02 0.78 1.30
N ASP A 25 15.41 -0.05 2.13
CA ASP A 25 15.92 -1.38 2.51
C ASP A 25 14.89 -2.49 2.26
N GLY A 26 13.82 -2.17 1.53
CA GLY A 26 12.72 -3.09 1.25
C GLY A 26 11.73 -3.27 2.40
N THR A 27 11.84 -2.52 3.49
CA THR A 27 10.90 -2.59 4.63
C THR A 27 9.89 -1.45 4.58
N LEU A 28 8.71 -1.60 5.18
CA LEU A 28 7.74 -0.51 5.35
C LEU A 28 7.08 -0.66 6.71
N ILE A 29 7.16 0.38 7.55
CA ILE A 29 6.34 0.49 8.76
C ILE A 29 5.24 1.51 8.49
N TRP A 30 4.00 1.02 8.34
CA TRP A 30 2.86 1.87 8.02
C TRP A 30 1.94 2.04 9.23
N LYS A 31 2.04 3.19 9.89
CA LYS A 31 1.14 3.58 10.99
C LYS A 31 -0.15 4.16 10.43
N ILE A 32 -1.27 3.52 10.74
CA ILE A 32 -2.61 4.01 10.35
C ILE A 32 -3.25 4.70 11.56
N THR A 33 -3.30 6.03 11.52
CA THR A 33 -3.96 6.86 12.54
C THR A 33 -5.45 7.09 12.20
N SER A 34 -6.23 7.55 13.18
CA SER A 34 -7.66 7.88 13.02
C SER A 34 -8.48 6.74 12.40
N LEU A 35 -8.21 5.50 12.83
CA LEU A 35 -8.83 4.30 12.26
C LEU A 35 -10.36 4.35 12.36
N HIS A 36 -10.89 4.79 13.50
CA HIS A 36 -12.33 4.93 13.71
C HIS A 36 -12.98 5.88 12.70
N GLU A 37 -12.43 7.09 12.50
CA GLU A 37 -12.92 8.04 11.51
C GLU A 37 -12.85 7.49 10.07
N LYS A 38 -11.76 6.79 9.74
CA LYS A 38 -11.59 6.14 8.44
C LYS A 38 -12.65 5.05 8.24
N MET A 39 -12.94 4.26 9.28
CA MET A 39 -13.97 3.22 9.24
C MET A 39 -15.37 3.82 9.09
N SER A 40 -15.72 4.85 9.88
CA SER A 40 -17.02 5.53 9.76
C SER A 40 -17.26 6.11 8.36
N LYS A 41 -16.21 6.64 7.72
CA LYS A 41 -16.30 7.12 6.33
C LYS A 41 -16.56 5.99 5.34
N VAL A 42 -15.96 4.81 5.55
CA VAL A 42 -16.17 3.63 4.71
C VAL A 42 -17.62 3.14 4.84
N ASP A 43 -18.16 3.11 6.06
CA ASP A 43 -19.54 2.67 6.31
C ASP A 43 -20.58 3.66 5.76
N ALA A 44 -20.32 4.96 5.88
CA ALA A 44 -21.18 6.00 5.32
C ALA A 44 -21.21 6.01 3.78
N GLN A 45 -20.14 5.55 3.13
CA GLN A 45 -20.01 5.51 1.66
C GLN A 45 -20.39 4.15 1.07
N SER A 46 -21.50 3.56 1.53
CA SER A 46 -22.00 2.20 1.26
C SER A 46 -21.71 1.61 -0.15
N GLU A 47 -21.73 2.46 -1.19
CA GLU A 47 -21.49 2.06 -2.59
C GLU A 47 -20.03 2.20 -3.07
N ARG A 48 -19.25 3.18 -2.57
CA ARG A 48 -17.89 3.45 -3.04
C ARG A 48 -16.86 2.83 -2.11
N GLN A 49 -16.21 1.77 -2.57
CA GLN A 49 -15.05 1.22 -1.86
C GLN A 49 -13.95 2.29 -1.74
N THR A 50 -13.62 2.66 -0.51
CA THR A 50 -12.49 3.52 -0.22
C THR A 50 -11.31 2.68 0.25
N SER A 51 -10.21 2.79 -0.50
CA SER A 51 -8.92 2.22 -0.11
C SER A 51 -7.99 3.33 0.33
N ILE A 52 -7.13 3.06 1.30
CA ILE A 52 -6.03 3.93 1.68
C ILE A 52 -4.71 3.37 1.16
N TYR A 53 -3.74 4.24 0.92
CA TYR A 53 -2.42 3.87 0.42
C TYR A 53 -1.35 4.24 1.43
N SER A 54 -0.30 3.43 1.51
CA SER A 54 0.89 3.80 2.26
C SER A 54 1.72 4.84 1.49
N PRO A 55 2.64 5.53 2.19
CA PRO A 55 3.80 6.15 1.56
C PRO A 55 4.54 5.13 0.67
N PRO A 56 5.19 5.58 -0.41
CA PRO A 56 6.07 4.72 -1.20
C PRO A 56 7.32 4.34 -0.40
N PHE A 57 7.86 3.16 -0.69
CA PHE A 57 9.13 2.67 -0.16
C PHE A 57 9.92 1.97 -1.26
N TYR A 58 11.22 1.74 -1.02
CA TYR A 58 12.12 1.21 -2.02
C TYR A 58 12.89 -0.02 -1.52
N SER A 59 13.21 -0.93 -2.44
CA SER A 59 14.04 -2.09 -2.11
C SER A 59 15.52 -1.74 -1.88
N SER A 60 15.97 -0.63 -2.47
CA SER A 60 17.31 -0.04 -2.31
C SER A 60 17.26 1.43 -2.79
N ALA A 61 18.32 2.21 -2.57
CA ALA A 61 18.43 3.58 -3.08
C ALA A 61 18.16 3.70 -4.61
N THR A 62 18.54 2.66 -5.37
CA THR A 62 18.31 2.56 -6.82
C THR A 62 17.34 1.43 -7.20
N GLY A 63 16.57 0.95 -6.23
CA GLY A 63 15.76 -0.27 -6.33
C GLY A 63 14.33 -0.06 -6.83
N TYR A 64 13.51 -1.10 -6.66
CA TYR A 64 12.10 -1.07 -7.03
C TYR A 64 11.34 -0.10 -6.13
N LYS A 65 10.46 0.70 -6.70
CA LYS A 65 9.50 1.54 -5.97
C LYS A 65 8.22 0.75 -5.72
N MET A 66 7.77 0.73 -4.47
CA MET A 66 6.63 -0.09 -4.03
C MET A 66 5.75 0.70 -3.08
N ARG A 67 4.51 0.27 -2.89
CA ARG A 67 3.65 0.71 -1.78
C ARG A 67 2.60 -0.34 -1.42
N ALA A 68 1.91 -0.11 -0.31
CA ALA A 68 0.78 -0.91 0.11
C ALA A 68 -0.56 -0.21 -0.19
N ARG A 69 -1.61 -1.00 -0.39
CA ARG A 69 -3.01 -0.56 -0.51
C ARG A 69 -3.87 -1.35 0.45
N LEU A 70 -4.67 -0.66 1.26
CA LEU A 70 -5.53 -1.27 2.27
C LEU A 70 -6.99 -0.93 2.02
N TYR A 71 -7.82 -1.96 2.11
CA TYR A 71 -9.28 -1.85 2.18
C TYR A 71 -9.73 -2.24 3.58
N LEU A 72 -10.15 -1.25 4.37
CA LEU A 72 -10.56 -1.46 5.76
C LEU A 72 -11.80 -2.36 5.88
N ASN A 73 -12.71 -2.28 4.90
CA ASN A 73 -13.93 -3.08 4.85
C ASN A 73 -13.86 -4.18 3.76
N GLY A 74 -12.65 -4.65 3.47
CA GLY A 74 -12.38 -5.76 2.58
C GLY A 74 -12.56 -5.47 1.09
N ASP A 75 -12.01 -6.36 0.28
CA ASP A 75 -12.09 -6.32 -1.18
C ASP A 75 -12.51 -7.64 -1.81
N GLY A 76 -13.22 -7.58 -2.94
CA GLY A 76 -13.74 -8.75 -3.65
C GLY A 76 -14.59 -9.66 -2.74
N ASN A 77 -14.22 -10.93 -2.66
CA ASN A 77 -14.93 -11.94 -1.87
C ASN A 77 -14.82 -11.72 -0.35
N ALA A 78 -13.85 -10.91 0.11
CA ALA A 78 -13.65 -10.59 1.52
C ALA A 78 -14.34 -9.27 1.94
N ARG A 79 -15.09 -8.65 1.03
CA ARG A 79 -15.82 -7.40 1.28
C ARG A 79 -16.79 -7.58 2.46
N ARG A 80 -16.79 -6.63 3.38
CA ARG A 80 -17.61 -6.59 4.61
C ARG A 80 -17.34 -7.68 5.65
N THR A 81 -16.33 -8.52 5.44
CA THR A 81 -16.00 -9.60 6.38
C THR A 81 -14.58 -9.53 6.92
N HIS A 82 -13.64 -8.99 6.14
CA HIS A 82 -12.25 -8.89 6.54
C HIS A 82 -11.61 -7.56 6.09
N MET A 83 -10.33 -7.39 6.43
CA MET A 83 -9.51 -6.26 6.00
C MET A 83 -8.50 -6.74 4.95
N SER A 84 -8.57 -6.19 3.73
CA SER A 84 -7.74 -6.69 2.62
C SER A 84 -6.54 -5.79 2.36
N LEU A 85 -5.34 -6.37 2.45
CA LEU A 85 -4.06 -5.69 2.23
C LEU A 85 -3.39 -6.18 0.96
N PHE A 86 -2.90 -5.24 0.17
CA PHE A 86 -2.28 -5.48 -1.12
C PHE A 86 -0.94 -4.79 -1.27
N PHE A 87 -0.03 -5.46 -1.97
CA PHE A 87 1.24 -4.94 -2.45
C PHE A 87 1.04 -4.33 -3.84
N VAL A 88 1.70 -3.20 -4.07
CA VAL A 88 1.66 -2.46 -5.33
C VAL A 88 3.08 -2.18 -5.78
N LEU A 89 3.45 -2.73 -6.93
CA LEU A 89 4.66 -2.35 -7.65
C LEU A 89 4.40 -1.04 -8.40
N MET A 90 5.25 -0.04 -8.20
CA MET A 90 5.11 1.29 -8.78
C MET A 90 6.20 1.55 -9.81
N ARG A 91 5.94 2.45 -10.75
CA ARG A 91 6.96 2.93 -11.68
C ARG A 91 8.05 3.66 -10.90
N GLY A 92 9.28 3.14 -10.98
CA GLY A 92 10.47 3.72 -10.37
C GLY A 92 11.32 4.50 -11.37
N PRO A 93 12.13 5.46 -10.90
CA PRO A 93 13.07 6.18 -11.76
C PRO A 93 14.15 5.28 -12.36
N ASN A 94 14.48 4.18 -11.67
CA ASN A 94 15.55 3.25 -12.04
C ASN A 94 15.04 1.96 -12.72
N ASP A 95 13.77 1.88 -13.12
CA ASP A 95 13.19 0.66 -13.69
C ASP A 95 13.93 0.14 -14.95
N ALA A 96 14.67 1.01 -15.66
CA ALA A 96 15.44 0.61 -16.83
C ALA A 96 16.63 -0.31 -16.52
N ILE A 97 17.16 -0.28 -15.30
CA ILE A 97 18.32 -1.07 -14.87
C ILE A 97 17.93 -2.25 -13.95
N LEU A 98 16.66 -2.40 -13.63
CA LEU A 98 16.15 -3.46 -12.76
C LEU A 98 15.69 -4.68 -13.57
N LYS A 99 15.78 -5.87 -12.95
CA LYS A 99 15.27 -7.11 -13.54
C LYS A 99 13.75 -7.17 -13.42
N PHE A 100 13.07 -7.61 -14.47
CA PHE A 100 11.64 -7.89 -14.44
C PHE A 100 11.35 -9.28 -15.05
N PRO A 101 10.26 -9.94 -14.64
CA PRO A 101 9.28 -9.52 -13.63
C PRO A 101 9.85 -9.52 -12.20
N PHE A 102 9.24 -8.71 -11.33
CA PHE A 102 9.56 -8.68 -9.90
C PHE A 102 9.28 -10.06 -9.28
N ASN A 103 10.28 -10.67 -8.66
CA ASN A 103 10.23 -12.05 -8.16
C ASN A 103 10.84 -12.19 -6.76
N TYR A 104 10.61 -11.20 -5.89
CA TYR A 104 11.05 -11.24 -4.50
C TYR A 104 9.87 -11.58 -3.59
N LYS A 105 10.11 -12.39 -2.55
CA LYS A 105 9.07 -12.74 -1.56
C LYS A 105 8.55 -11.46 -0.89
N VAL A 106 7.24 -11.31 -0.84
CA VAL A 106 6.56 -10.22 -0.12
C VAL A 106 5.98 -10.79 1.16
N THR A 107 6.24 -10.13 2.29
CA THR A 107 5.70 -10.50 3.61
C THR A 107 4.92 -9.31 4.15
N PHE A 108 3.69 -9.57 4.58
CA PHE A 108 2.87 -8.63 5.33
C PHE A 108 2.92 -8.99 6.81
N CYS A 109 2.94 -7.97 7.66
CA CYS A 109 2.86 -8.12 9.11
C CYS A 109 1.86 -7.08 9.65
N LEU A 110 0.81 -7.56 10.31
CA LEU A 110 -0.06 -6.72 11.13
C LEU A 110 0.41 -6.84 12.58
N TYR A 111 0.93 -5.74 13.10
CA TYR A 111 1.48 -5.67 14.45
C TYR A 111 0.38 -5.64 15.49
N ASP A 112 0.29 -6.72 16.28
CA ASP A 112 -0.35 -6.71 17.59
C ASP A 112 0.44 -5.80 18.56
N GLN A 113 -0.22 -4.76 19.06
CA GLN A 113 0.34 -3.77 19.99
C GLN A 113 0.00 -4.08 21.45
N THR A 114 -0.66 -5.20 21.73
CA THR A 114 -0.87 -5.68 23.10
C THR A 114 0.42 -6.29 23.66
N PRO A 115 0.54 -6.48 24.98
CA PRO A 115 1.69 -7.15 25.59
C PRO A 115 1.96 -8.56 25.03
N GLN A 116 0.96 -9.20 24.43
CA GLN A 116 1.06 -10.55 23.88
C GLN A 116 1.86 -10.60 22.56
N GLN A 117 1.95 -9.48 21.83
CA GLN A 117 2.70 -9.35 20.55
C GLN A 117 2.43 -10.47 19.54
N ARG A 118 1.18 -10.95 19.44
CA ARG A 118 0.76 -12.00 18.50
C ARG A 118 0.49 -11.41 17.12
N HIS A 119 1.55 -11.00 16.44
CA HIS A 119 1.46 -10.42 15.10
C HIS A 119 0.87 -11.42 14.09
N ILE A 120 0.04 -10.90 13.17
CA ILE A 120 -0.48 -11.69 12.04
C ILE A 120 0.48 -11.51 10.87
N ILE A 121 1.06 -12.61 10.39
CA ILE A 121 2.05 -12.61 9.33
C ILE A 121 1.57 -13.52 8.20
N ASP A 122 1.56 -13.00 6.98
CA ASP A 122 1.30 -13.79 5.77
C ASP A 122 2.25 -13.33 4.66
N SER A 123 2.57 -14.23 3.73
CA SER A 123 3.56 -13.95 2.69
C SER A 123 3.25 -14.68 1.41
N PHE A 124 3.68 -14.11 0.29
CA PHE A 124 3.55 -14.74 -1.00
C PHE A 124 4.82 -14.56 -1.84
N ARG A 125 5.03 -15.47 -2.79
CA ARG A 125 5.99 -15.27 -3.88
C ARG A 125 5.22 -14.77 -5.10
N PRO A 126 5.67 -13.67 -5.75
CA PRO A 126 5.06 -13.15 -6.95
C PRO A 126 4.90 -14.20 -8.05
N ASP A 127 3.72 -14.23 -8.68
CA ASP A 127 3.54 -15.00 -9.92
C ASP A 127 4.11 -14.20 -11.09
N ILE A 128 5.22 -14.67 -11.64
CA ILE A 128 5.94 -14.01 -12.75
C ILE A 128 5.12 -13.89 -14.04
N LYS A 129 3.99 -14.62 -14.17
CA LYS A 129 3.07 -14.49 -15.31
C LYS A 129 2.04 -13.37 -15.11
N SER A 130 1.87 -12.89 -13.87
CA SER A 130 0.91 -11.84 -13.55
C SER A 130 1.38 -10.46 -14.00
N ASN A 131 0.45 -9.67 -14.54
CA ASN A 131 0.67 -8.26 -14.89
C ASN A 131 1.03 -7.38 -13.69
N SER A 132 0.70 -7.80 -12.46
CA SER A 132 1.03 -7.08 -11.22
C SER A 132 2.53 -6.92 -10.99
N PHE A 133 3.34 -7.83 -11.53
CA PHE A 133 4.78 -7.89 -11.26
C PHE A 133 5.66 -7.63 -12.50
N GLN A 134 5.04 -7.32 -13.64
CA GLN A 134 5.77 -6.89 -14.83
C GLN A 134 6.34 -5.48 -14.64
N ARG A 135 7.24 -5.07 -15.53
CA ARG A 135 7.75 -3.70 -15.56
C ARG A 135 6.58 -2.70 -15.68
N PRO A 136 6.43 -1.76 -14.72
CA PRO A 136 5.33 -0.81 -14.76
C PRO A 136 5.30 0.04 -16.03
N ARG A 137 4.12 0.14 -16.64
CA ARG A 137 3.84 1.01 -17.81
C ARG A 137 3.06 2.27 -17.42
N SER A 138 2.40 2.24 -16.27
CA SER A 138 1.68 3.33 -15.61
C SER A 138 2.32 3.60 -14.24
N GLU A 139 1.85 4.63 -13.52
CA GLU A 139 2.36 4.96 -12.17
C GLU A 139 2.33 3.78 -11.20
N MET A 140 1.31 2.91 -11.33
CA MET A 140 1.11 1.73 -10.49
C MET A 140 0.64 0.56 -11.34
N ASN A 141 1.16 -0.62 -11.03
CA ASN A 141 0.58 -1.87 -11.49
C ASN A 141 -0.70 -2.23 -10.71
N ILE A 142 -1.42 -3.23 -11.18
CA ILE A 142 -2.56 -3.83 -10.47
C ILE A 142 -2.09 -4.37 -9.12
N ALA A 143 -2.74 -3.96 -8.05
CA ALA A 143 -2.43 -4.39 -6.69
C ALA A 143 -2.60 -5.91 -6.55
N ARG A 144 -1.69 -6.58 -5.85
CA ARG A 144 -1.76 -8.02 -5.57
C ARG A 144 -1.47 -8.28 -4.10
N GLY A 145 -2.26 -9.13 -3.48
CA GLY A 145 -2.23 -9.29 -2.04
C GLY A 145 -3.09 -10.44 -1.60
N ILE A 146 -3.50 -10.37 -0.34
CA ILE A 146 -4.18 -11.46 0.34
C ILE A 146 -5.56 -10.91 0.75
N PRO A 147 -6.63 -11.26 0.01
CA PRO A 147 -8.00 -10.97 0.43
C PRO A 147 -8.40 -12.04 1.45
N LYS A 148 -7.94 -11.86 2.68
CA LYS A 148 -8.35 -12.63 3.85
C LYS A 148 -8.73 -11.67 4.95
#